data_AF-A0A820DCN2-F1
#
_entry.id   AF-A0A820DCN2-F1
#
_cell.length_a   1.000
_cell.length_b   1.000
_cell.length_c   1.000
_cell.angle_alpha   90.00
_cell.angle_beta   90.00
_cell.angle_gamma   90.00
#
_symmetry.space_group_name_H-M   'P 1'
#
loop_
_entity.id
_entity.type
_entity.pdbx_description
1 polymer ?
#
loop_
_entity_poly.entity_id
_entity_poly.type
_entity_poly.pdbx_seq_one_letter_code
_entity_poly.pdbx_strand_id
1 'polypeptide(L)'
;MGNRQQLASFLSSSEMIDLVTDLLSLLHEVVTSPRLDFLDPSLNDEDYLSWTDWTKAQFDNMFDIISPYLRSSSNRNTRNALAMFWIKLKTNLSFRQIGSVFNIPGNSEDRRKRAADAFDSVRQCLIEKFVPRHLGVQQLTREDAKKQNTSFSIEFFGNNVTIIWDGTYLYMGKSSS
;
A
#
# COMPACT_ATOMS: atom_id res chain seq x y z
N MET A 1 38.09 -40.08 14.28
CA MET A 1 37.66 -40.82 13.07
C MET A 1 36.35 -41.59 13.30
N GLY A 2 35.38 -41.06 14.07
CA GLY A 2 34.23 -41.84 14.57
C GLY A 2 32.82 -41.26 14.37
N ASN A 3 32.66 -40.02 13.88
CA ASN A 3 31.31 -39.40 13.78
C ASN A 3 30.68 -39.43 12.38
N ARG A 4 31.43 -39.76 11.32
CA ARG A 4 30.87 -39.84 9.95
C ARG A 4 30.19 -41.18 9.64
N GLN A 5 30.57 -42.26 10.31
CA GLN A 5 29.98 -43.59 10.10
C GLN A 5 28.71 -43.83 10.92
N GLN A 6 28.47 -43.06 11.99
CA GLN A 6 27.25 -43.21 12.81
C GLN A 6 26.02 -42.49 12.24
N LEU A 7 26.19 -41.51 11.33
CA LEU A 7 25.06 -40.87 10.64
C LEU A 7 24.52 -41.72 9.47
N ALA A 8 25.34 -42.62 8.92
CA ALA A 8 24.97 -43.48 7.79
C ALA A 8 24.11 -44.68 8.19
N SER A 9 23.89 -44.93 9.49
CA SER A 9 23.15 -46.10 10.00
C SER A 9 21.70 -45.82 10.41
N PHE A 10 21.19 -44.60 10.23
CA PHE A 10 19.86 -44.21 10.72
C PHE A 10 18.82 -43.91 9.64
N LEU A 11 19.22 -43.76 8.37
CA LEU A 11 18.29 -43.45 7.27
C LEU A 11 18.66 -44.27 6.03
N SER A 12 17.68 -44.95 5.45
CA SER A 12 17.81 -45.60 4.15
C SER A 12 18.07 -44.58 3.05
N SER A 13 18.68 -45.01 1.94
CA SER A 13 18.96 -44.12 0.82
C SER A 13 17.70 -43.48 0.23
N SER A 14 16.54 -44.15 0.30
CA SER A 14 15.25 -43.59 -0.10
C SER A 14 14.78 -42.48 0.83
N GLU A 15 14.85 -42.66 2.14
CA GLU A 15 14.44 -41.64 3.13
C GLU A 15 15.33 -40.39 3.03
N MET A 16 16.62 -40.55 2.70
CA MET A 16 17.51 -39.43 2.43
C MET A 16 17.11 -38.65 1.16
N ILE A 17 16.71 -39.34 0.09
CA ILE A 17 16.25 -38.72 -1.16
C ILE A 17 14.94 -37.97 -0.93
N ASP A 18 14.01 -38.58 -0.19
CA ASP A 18 12.72 -37.96 0.13
C ASP A 18 12.93 -36.69 0.96
N LEU A 19 13.79 -36.74 1.98
CA LEU A 19 14.09 -35.58 2.83
C LEU A 19 14.79 -34.44 2.07
N VAL A 20 15.69 -34.78 1.13
CA VAL A 20 16.31 -33.77 0.24
C VAL A 20 15.27 -33.19 -0.71
N THR A 21 14.35 -34.00 -1.23
CA THR A 21 13.29 -33.55 -2.14
C THR A 21 12.31 -32.64 -1.43
N ASP A 22 11.90 -32.97 -0.21
CA ASP A 22 11.05 -32.14 0.64
C ASP A 22 11.73 -30.81 0.97
N LEU A 23 13.02 -30.85 1.32
CA LEU A 23 13.79 -29.65 1.60
C LEU A 23 13.90 -28.74 0.36
N LEU A 24 14.15 -29.30 -0.82
CA LEU A 24 14.18 -28.55 -2.07
C LEU A 24 12.81 -27.95 -2.40
N SER A 25 11.73 -28.67 -2.12
CA SER A 25 10.35 -28.20 -2.32
C SER A 25 10.03 -27.01 -1.41
N LEU A 26 10.37 -27.12 -0.12
CA LEU A 26 10.23 -26.04 0.86
C LEU A 26 11.06 -24.81 0.50
N LEU A 27 12.32 -25.01 0.07
CA LEU A 27 13.16 -23.90 -0.39
C LEU A 27 12.59 -23.22 -1.63
N HIS A 28 12.05 -23.99 -2.58
CA HIS A 28 11.40 -23.44 -3.75
C HIS A 28 10.17 -22.61 -3.37
N GLU A 29 9.36 -23.08 -2.43
CA GLU A 29 8.20 -22.34 -1.91
C GLU A 29 8.63 -21.03 -1.24
N VAL A 30 9.66 -21.05 -0.40
CA VAL A 30 10.21 -19.85 0.26
C VAL A 30 10.78 -18.82 -0.74
N VAL A 31 11.34 -19.27 -1.86
CA VAL A 31 11.86 -18.38 -2.91
C VAL A 31 10.73 -17.79 -3.76
N THR A 32 9.65 -18.55 -3.95
CA THR A 32 8.53 -18.15 -4.81
C THR A 32 7.42 -17.41 -4.08
N SER A 33 7.37 -17.46 -2.75
CA SER A 33 6.40 -16.72 -1.96
C SER A 33 6.76 -15.22 -1.87
N PRO A 34 5.75 -14.33 -1.88
CA PRO A 34 5.95 -12.93 -1.55
C PRO A 34 6.50 -12.79 -0.12
N ARG A 35 7.50 -11.92 0.07
CA ARG A 35 8.03 -11.65 1.42
C ARG A 35 7.05 -10.84 2.28
N LEU A 36 6.09 -10.18 1.62
CA LEU A 36 5.02 -9.43 2.24
C LEU A 36 3.76 -9.60 1.40
N ASP A 37 2.71 -10.14 2.01
CA ASP A 37 1.42 -10.34 1.37
C ASP A 37 0.30 -9.92 2.32
N PHE A 38 -0.41 -8.84 1.99
CA PHE A 38 -1.51 -8.32 2.80
C PHE A 38 -2.78 -9.19 2.71
N LEU A 39 -2.77 -10.27 1.94
CA LEU A 39 -3.76 -11.34 2.00
C LEU A 39 -3.49 -12.36 3.11
N ASP A 40 -2.26 -12.41 3.62
CA ASP A 40 -1.90 -13.35 4.67
C ASP A 40 -2.66 -13.00 5.96
N PRO A 41 -3.53 -13.92 6.45
CA PRO A 41 -4.28 -13.67 7.67
C PRO A 41 -3.40 -13.59 8.92
N SER A 42 -2.17 -14.10 8.88
CA SER A 42 -1.23 -14.08 10.00
C SER A 42 -0.65 -12.71 10.30
N LEU A 43 -0.73 -11.77 9.35
CA LEU A 43 -0.30 -10.39 9.58
C LEU A 43 -1.15 -9.71 10.65
N ASN A 44 -0.47 -9.22 11.67
CA ASN A 44 -1.06 -8.58 12.83
C ASN A 44 -1.07 -7.04 12.70
N ASP A 45 -1.64 -6.33 13.68
CA ASP A 45 -1.69 -4.87 13.66
C ASP A 45 -0.31 -4.21 13.67
N GLU A 46 0.68 -4.80 14.33
CA GLU A 46 2.05 -4.29 14.37
C GLU A 46 2.72 -4.34 12.99
N ASP A 47 2.46 -5.39 12.21
CA ASP A 47 2.93 -5.51 10.83
C ASP A 47 2.31 -4.42 9.94
N TYR A 48 0.99 -4.23 10.05
CA TYR A 48 0.28 -3.20 9.29
C TYR A 48 0.80 -1.80 9.64
N LEU A 49 0.98 -1.49 10.93
CA LEU A 49 1.55 -0.23 11.38
C LEU A 49 2.97 -0.06 10.87
N SER A 50 3.82 -1.09 10.96
CA SER A 50 5.21 -1.05 10.53
C SER A 50 5.37 -0.71 9.04
N TRP A 51 4.49 -1.26 8.19
CA TRP A 51 4.59 -1.06 6.73
C TRP A 51 3.74 0.08 6.18
N THR A 52 2.64 0.45 6.84
CA THR A 52 1.66 1.40 6.29
C THR A 52 1.30 2.56 7.23
N ASP A 53 1.76 2.54 8.48
CA ASP A 53 1.36 3.45 9.58
C ASP A 53 -0.12 3.33 9.98
N TRP A 54 -0.81 2.29 9.53
CA TRP A 54 -2.24 2.10 9.79
C TRP A 54 -2.49 0.83 10.57
N THR A 55 -3.55 0.81 11.38
CA THR A 55 -4.04 -0.46 11.94
C THR A 55 -4.72 -1.29 10.86
N LYS A 56 -4.86 -2.60 11.08
CA LYS A 56 -5.55 -3.50 10.13
C LYS A 56 -6.98 -3.03 9.86
N ALA A 57 -7.69 -2.61 10.90
CA ALA A 57 -9.06 -2.09 10.78
C ALA A 57 -9.14 -0.80 9.93
N GLN A 58 -8.19 0.12 10.08
CA GLN A 58 -8.12 1.34 9.26
C GLN A 58 -7.82 1.01 7.80
N PHE A 59 -6.90 0.07 7.58
CA PHE A 59 -6.55 -0.41 6.25
C PHE A 59 -7.74 -1.08 5.57
N ASP A 60 -8.46 -1.94 6.28
CA ASP A 60 -9.68 -2.60 5.80
C ASP A 60 -10.75 -1.59 5.41
N ASN A 61 -11.01 -0.60 6.26
CA ASN A 61 -11.99 0.44 5.95
C ASN A 61 -11.67 1.17 4.63
N MET A 62 -10.42 1.57 4.43
CA MET A 62 -10.02 2.23 3.19
C MET A 62 -10.07 1.27 2.00
N PHE A 63 -9.67 0.02 2.21
CA PHE A 63 -9.75 -1.01 1.18
C PHE A 63 -11.21 -1.21 0.73
N ASP A 64 -12.16 -1.24 1.65
CA ASP A 64 -13.59 -1.35 1.32
C ASP A 64 -14.09 -0.15 0.50
N ILE A 65 -13.58 1.06 0.77
CA ILE A 65 -13.94 2.26 0.01
C ILE A 65 -13.43 2.19 -1.44
N ILE A 66 -12.21 1.70 -1.66
CA ILE A 66 -11.55 1.78 -2.98
C ILE A 66 -11.63 0.49 -3.81
N SER A 67 -11.75 -0.67 -3.16
CA SER A 67 -11.70 -1.98 -3.81
C SER A 67 -12.70 -2.16 -4.96
N PRO A 68 -13.93 -1.59 -4.92
CA PRO A 68 -14.87 -1.71 -6.04
C PRO A 68 -14.42 -0.99 -7.32
N TYR A 69 -13.48 -0.04 -7.20
CA TYR A 69 -13.01 0.80 -8.30
C TYR A 69 -11.62 0.39 -8.80
N LEU A 70 -10.92 -0.48 -8.07
CA LEU A 70 -9.64 -1.03 -8.51
C LEU A 70 -9.85 -2.21 -9.45
N ARG A 71 -9.21 -2.15 -10.62
CA ARG A 71 -9.20 -3.28 -11.55
C ARG A 71 -8.32 -4.40 -10.97
N SER A 72 -8.94 -5.53 -10.64
CA SER A 72 -8.20 -6.77 -10.44
C SER A 72 -7.67 -7.25 -11.80
N SER A 73 -6.44 -7.76 -11.80
CA SER A 73 -5.89 -8.49 -12.96
C SER A 73 -5.39 -9.84 -12.45
N SER A 74 -5.24 -10.81 -13.35
CA SER A 74 -4.76 -12.16 -13.00
C SER A 74 -3.46 -12.18 -12.18
N ASN A 75 -2.63 -11.14 -12.31
CA ASN A 75 -1.34 -11.02 -11.63
C ASN A 75 -1.29 -9.89 -10.57
N ARG A 76 -2.42 -9.23 -10.26
CA ARG A 76 -2.45 -8.07 -9.35
C ARG A 76 -3.55 -8.23 -8.33
N ASN A 77 -3.15 -8.47 -7.09
CA ASN A 77 -4.05 -8.37 -5.96
C ASN A 77 -4.28 -6.89 -5.60
N THR A 78 -5.54 -6.49 -5.50
CA THR A 78 -5.94 -5.10 -5.21
C THR A 78 -5.55 -4.65 -3.81
N ARG A 79 -5.56 -5.57 -2.84
CA ARG A 79 -5.15 -5.32 -1.45
C ARG A 79 -3.66 -5.06 -1.35
N ASN A 80 -2.85 -5.89 -2.02
CA ASN A 80 -1.41 -5.64 -2.14
C ASN A 80 -1.10 -4.37 -2.92
N ALA A 81 -1.91 -3.99 -3.91
CA ALA A 81 -1.72 -2.72 -4.60
C ALA A 81 -1.93 -1.51 -3.68
N LEU A 82 -2.94 -1.56 -2.80
CA LEU A 82 -3.14 -0.54 -1.77
C LEU A 82 -1.97 -0.51 -0.78
N ALA A 83 -1.49 -1.67 -0.35
CA ALA A 83 -0.32 -1.76 0.52
C ALA A 83 0.94 -1.18 -0.13
N MET A 84 1.21 -1.51 -1.40
CA MET A 84 2.33 -0.94 -2.16
C MET A 84 2.24 0.59 -2.23
N PHE A 85 1.04 1.14 -2.36
CA PHE A 85 0.83 2.59 -2.36
C PHE A 85 1.25 3.21 -1.02
N TRP A 86 0.74 2.70 0.11
CA TRP A 86 1.08 3.23 1.43
C TRP A 86 2.55 3.01 1.78
N ILE A 87 3.11 1.84 1.50
CA ILE A 87 4.55 1.55 1.70
C ILE A 87 5.40 2.53 0.90
N LYS A 88 5.01 2.86 -0.34
CA LYS A 88 5.75 3.83 -1.16
C LYS A 88 5.72 5.24 -0.59
N LEU A 89 4.63 5.63 0.08
CA LEU A 89 4.51 6.95 0.72
C LEU A 89 5.25 7.00 2.06
N LYS A 90 5.15 5.94 2.86
CA LYS A 90 5.81 5.81 4.16
C LYS A 90 7.33 5.68 4.02
N THR A 91 7.78 4.91 3.04
CA THR A 91 9.19 4.53 2.89
C THR A 91 9.82 5.20 1.67
N ASN A 92 11.14 5.39 1.71
CA ASN A 92 11.88 5.88 0.54
C ASN A 92 12.28 4.73 -0.43
N LEU A 93 11.51 3.63 -0.46
CA LEU A 93 11.82 2.50 -1.33
C LEU A 93 11.53 2.82 -2.80
N SER A 94 12.41 2.37 -3.69
CA SER A 94 12.16 2.40 -5.13
C SER A 94 11.09 1.39 -5.54
N PHE A 95 10.41 1.63 -6.66
CA PHE A 95 9.43 0.66 -7.20
C PHE A 95 10.05 -0.72 -7.48
N ARG A 96 11.35 -0.79 -7.78
CA ARG A 96 12.07 -2.05 -7.96
C ARG A 96 12.21 -2.82 -6.63
N GLN A 97 12.47 -2.12 -5.53
CA GLN A 97 12.53 -2.72 -4.19
C GLN A 97 11.14 -3.18 -3.75
N ILE A 98 10.12 -2.33 -3.90
CA ILE A 98 8.73 -2.68 -3.55
C ILE A 98 8.29 -3.92 -4.34
N GLY A 99 8.49 -3.94 -5.66
CA GLY A 99 8.15 -5.11 -6.45
C GLY A 99 8.93 -6.37 -6.06
N SER A 100 10.09 -6.24 -5.41
CA SER A 100 10.86 -7.40 -4.94
C SER A 100 10.34 -7.90 -3.59
N VAL A 101 9.87 -7.01 -2.72
CA VAL A 101 9.21 -7.36 -1.44
C VAL A 101 7.91 -8.14 -1.71
N PHE A 102 7.11 -7.68 -2.67
CA PHE A 102 5.86 -8.33 -3.09
C PHE A 102 6.05 -9.48 -4.09
N ASN A 103 7.31 -9.88 -4.37
CA ASN A 103 7.69 -10.88 -5.36
C ASN A 103 6.94 -10.78 -6.70
N ILE A 104 6.82 -9.58 -7.25
CA ILE A 104 6.16 -9.37 -8.54
C ILE A 104 6.97 -10.08 -9.64
N PRO A 105 6.33 -10.93 -10.45
CA PRO A 105 7.01 -11.73 -11.46
C PRO A 105 7.58 -10.86 -12.58
N GLY A 106 8.55 -11.42 -13.33
CA GLY A 106 9.20 -10.77 -14.46
C GLY A 106 10.61 -10.28 -14.16
N ASN A 107 11.24 -9.69 -15.17
CA ASN A 107 12.59 -9.12 -15.04
C ASN A 107 12.56 -7.85 -14.17
N SER A 108 13.74 -7.28 -13.91
CA SER A 108 13.89 -6.11 -13.04
C SER A 108 13.07 -4.89 -13.48
N GLU A 109 12.92 -4.69 -14.80
CA GLU A 109 12.13 -3.59 -15.36
C GLU A 109 10.64 -3.87 -15.35
N ASP A 110 10.21 -5.09 -15.67
CA ASP A 110 8.79 -5.50 -15.61
C ASP A 110 8.25 -5.35 -14.19
N ARG A 111 9.04 -5.81 -13.20
CA ARG A 111 8.73 -5.68 -11.78
C ARG A 111 8.56 -4.22 -11.36
N ARG A 112 9.51 -3.36 -11.76
CA ARG A 112 9.46 -1.93 -11.47
C ARG A 112 8.22 -1.29 -12.10
N LYS A 113 7.93 -1.57 -13.38
CA LYS A 113 6.77 -1.03 -14.11
C LYS A 113 5.47 -1.46 -13.45
N ARG A 114 5.29 -2.75 -13.16
CA ARG A 114 4.09 -3.28 -12.51
C ARG A 114 3.84 -2.68 -11.13
N ALA A 115 4.90 -2.48 -10.32
CA ALA A 115 4.78 -1.80 -9.03
C ALA A 115 4.37 -0.32 -9.19
N ALA A 116 4.90 0.38 -10.20
CA ALA A 116 4.51 1.75 -10.52
C ALA A 116 3.06 1.83 -11.01
N ASP A 117 2.66 0.95 -11.92
CA ASP A 117 1.27 0.86 -12.43
C ASP A 117 0.29 0.58 -11.28
N ALA A 118 0.70 -0.25 -10.31
CA ALA A 118 -0.10 -0.52 -9.13
C ALA A 118 -0.28 0.73 -8.26
N PHE A 119 0.80 1.47 -8.04
CA PHE A 119 0.78 2.73 -7.31
C PHE A 119 -0.10 3.77 -8.00
N ASP A 120 0.11 4.02 -9.29
CA ASP A 120 -0.61 5.06 -10.04
C ASP A 120 -2.11 4.74 -10.14
N SER A 121 -2.47 3.47 -10.29
CA SER A 121 -3.86 3.03 -10.31
C SER A 121 -4.57 3.27 -8.97
N VAL A 122 -3.90 3.07 -7.82
CA VAL A 122 -4.47 3.39 -6.50
C VAL A 122 -4.57 4.90 -6.32
N ARG A 123 -3.51 5.64 -6.68
CA ARG A 123 -3.48 7.10 -6.62
C ARG A 123 -4.64 7.72 -7.38
N GLN A 124 -4.85 7.30 -8.64
CA GLN A 124 -5.93 7.83 -9.47
C GLN A 124 -7.30 7.52 -8.86
N CYS A 125 -7.49 6.29 -8.36
CA CYS A 125 -8.72 5.90 -7.69
C CYS A 125 -9.00 6.77 -6.46
N LEU A 126 -7.99 7.06 -5.64
CA LEU A 126 -8.14 7.93 -4.47
C LEU A 126 -8.53 9.35 -4.89
N ILE A 127 -7.87 9.92 -5.89
CA ILE A 127 -8.17 11.27 -6.40
C ILE A 127 -9.60 11.36 -6.94
N GLU A 128 -10.08 10.33 -7.64
CA GLU A 128 -11.40 10.36 -8.26
C GLU A 128 -12.54 10.00 -7.31
N LYS A 129 -12.33 9.06 -6.39
CA LYS A 129 -13.41 8.45 -5.60
C LYS A 129 -13.36 8.81 -4.12
N PHE A 130 -12.16 8.99 -3.56
CA PHE A 130 -11.99 9.27 -2.14
C PHE A 130 -11.97 10.78 -1.88
N VAL A 131 -11.12 11.54 -2.58
CA VAL A 131 -10.89 12.98 -2.34
C VAL A 131 -12.18 13.80 -2.45
N PRO A 132 -13.01 13.69 -3.51
CA PRO A 132 -14.21 14.52 -3.63
C PRO A 132 -15.21 14.26 -2.51
N ARG A 133 -15.24 13.03 -2.00
CA ARG A 133 -16.18 12.58 -0.98
C ARG A 133 -15.73 12.87 0.45
N HIS A 134 -14.45 13.12 0.71
CA HIS A 134 -13.92 13.27 2.08
C HIS A 134 -13.04 14.51 2.31
N LEU A 135 -12.58 15.16 1.24
CA LEU A 135 -11.71 16.35 1.28
C LEU A 135 -12.23 17.47 0.37
N GLY A 136 -13.29 17.23 -0.39
CA GLY A 136 -13.94 18.25 -1.20
C GLY A 136 -14.83 19.16 -0.35
N VAL A 137 -14.96 20.43 -0.75
CA VAL A 137 -15.95 21.39 -0.21
C VAL A 137 -17.41 20.96 -0.42
N GLN A 138 -17.64 19.83 -1.10
CA GLN A 138 -18.97 19.27 -1.38
C GLN A 138 -19.69 18.78 -0.11
N GLN A 139 -18.96 18.48 0.98
CA GLN A 139 -19.55 18.13 2.27
C GLN A 139 -19.91 19.35 3.14
N LEU A 140 -19.36 20.54 2.84
CA LEU A 140 -19.59 21.73 3.64
C LEU A 140 -20.87 22.41 3.14
N THR A 141 -21.96 22.28 3.88
CA THR A 141 -23.17 23.04 3.55
C THR A 141 -22.91 24.53 3.79
N ARG A 142 -23.63 25.41 3.09
CA ARG A 142 -23.52 26.87 3.27
C ARG A 142 -23.75 27.27 4.74
N GLU A 143 -24.62 26.55 5.43
CA GLU A 143 -24.94 26.82 6.82
C GLU A 143 -23.84 26.34 7.78
N ASP A 144 -23.22 25.19 7.50
CA ASP A 144 -22.03 24.73 8.26
C ASP A 144 -20.83 25.66 8.06
N ALA A 145 -20.66 26.19 6.85
CA ALA A 145 -19.60 27.13 6.52
C ALA A 145 -19.76 28.47 7.24
N LYS A 146 -20.99 29.01 7.31
CA LYS A 146 -21.28 30.23 8.08
C LYS A 146 -21.07 30.04 9.59
N LYS A 147 -21.34 28.85 10.11
CA LYS A 147 -21.10 28.52 11.53
C LYS A 147 -19.63 28.60 11.94
N GLN A 148 -18.72 28.42 10.98
CA GLN A 148 -17.27 28.49 11.20
C GLN A 148 -16.69 29.89 10.97
N ASN A 149 -17.52 30.89 10.60
CA ASN A 149 -17.08 32.27 10.51
C ASN A 149 -16.66 32.78 11.89
N THR A 150 -15.45 33.34 11.98
CA THR A 150 -14.99 34.05 13.17
C THR A 150 -15.70 35.39 13.28
N SER A 151 -15.80 35.94 14.49
CA SER A 151 -16.35 37.28 14.75
C SER A 151 -15.72 38.34 13.83
N PHE A 152 -14.41 38.21 13.59
CA PHE A 152 -13.65 39.05 12.68
C PHE A 152 -14.14 38.97 11.22
N SER A 153 -14.38 37.75 10.71
CA SER A 153 -14.87 37.57 9.34
C SER A 153 -16.28 38.13 9.14
N ILE A 154 -17.14 38.05 10.15
CA ILE A 154 -18.51 38.59 10.11
C ILE A 154 -18.47 40.13 10.05
N GLU A 155 -17.57 40.75 10.81
CA GLU A 155 -17.49 42.21 10.90
C GLU A 155 -16.93 42.85 9.62
N PHE A 156 -15.97 42.20 8.96
CA PHE A 156 -15.38 42.71 7.72
C PHE A 156 -16.12 42.29 6.44
N PHE A 157 -16.68 41.08 6.38
CA PHE A 157 -17.27 40.50 5.16
C PHE A 157 -18.76 40.19 5.27
N GLY A 158 -19.39 40.50 6.41
CA GLY A 158 -20.80 40.25 6.68
C GLY A 158 -21.14 38.78 6.90
N ASN A 159 -22.42 38.42 6.74
CA ASN A 159 -22.90 37.04 6.93
C ASN A 159 -22.64 36.12 5.71
N ASN A 160 -21.58 36.41 4.97
CA ASN A 160 -21.14 35.64 3.81
C ASN A 160 -20.21 34.51 4.26
N VAL A 161 -20.14 33.44 3.48
CA VAL A 161 -19.19 32.36 3.75
C VAL A 161 -17.77 32.89 3.51
N THR A 162 -16.93 32.84 4.54
CA THR A 162 -15.53 33.28 4.45
C THR A 162 -14.61 32.06 4.41
N ILE A 163 -13.75 31.98 3.41
CA ILE A 163 -12.76 30.90 3.26
C ILE A 163 -11.37 31.52 3.43
N ILE A 164 -10.62 31.04 4.42
CA ILE A 164 -9.24 31.45 4.65
C ILE A 164 -8.34 30.42 3.97
N TRP A 165 -7.62 30.86 2.94
CA TRP A 165 -6.61 30.05 2.28
C TRP A 165 -5.24 30.37 2.89
N ASP A 166 -4.60 29.38 3.51
CA ASP A 166 -3.18 29.49 3.85
C ASP A 166 -2.34 29.41 2.56
N GLY A 167 -1.44 30.38 2.38
CA GLY A 167 -0.65 30.59 1.16
C GLY A 167 0.27 29.42 0.79
N THR A 168 0.47 28.49 1.70
CA THR A 168 1.28 27.27 1.53
C THR A 168 0.76 26.34 0.42
N TYR A 169 -0.53 26.44 0.05
CA TYR A 169 -1.18 25.57 -0.94
C TYR A 169 -1.56 26.28 -2.26
N LEU A 170 -1.20 27.56 -2.41
CA LEU A 170 -1.47 28.31 -3.64
C LEU A 170 -0.28 28.16 -4.60
N TYR A 171 -0.42 27.25 -5.57
CA TYR A 171 0.49 27.22 -6.72
C TYR A 171 0.18 28.41 -7.65
N MET A 172 0.91 29.51 -7.49
CA MET A 172 0.94 30.58 -8.46
C MET A 172 1.98 30.25 -9.53
N GLY A 173 1.53 29.84 -10.71
CA GLY A 173 2.41 29.67 -11.86
C GLY A 173 3.14 30.99 -12.14
N LYS A 174 4.48 30.97 -12.14
CA LYS A 174 5.27 32.15 -12.55
C LYS A 174 4.90 32.50 -13.99
N SER A 175 4.54 33.77 -14.23
CA SER A 175 4.37 34.29 -15.58
C SER A 175 5.71 34.20 -16.32
N SER A 176 5.74 33.43 -17.40
CA SER A 176 6.84 33.48 -18.37
C SER A 176 6.77 34.80 -19.12
N SER A 177 7.63 35.74 -18.75
CA SER A 177 7.97 36.92 -19.56
C SER A 177 9.28 36.67 -20.29
#